data_AF-A0AAW9TLD5-F1
#
_entry.id   AF-A0AAW9TLD5-F1
#
_cell.length_a   1.000
_cell.length_b   1.000
_cell.length_c   1.000
_cell.angle_alpha   90.00
_cell.angle_beta   90.00
_cell.angle_gamma   90.00
#
_symmetry.space_group_name_H-M   'P 1'
#
loop_
_entity.id
_entity.type
_entity.pdbx_description
1 polymer ?
#
loop_
_entity_poly.entity_id
_entity_poly.type
_entity_poly.pdbx_seq_one_letter_code
_entity_poly.pdbx_strand_id
1 'polypeptide(L)'
;MATYQTTYGAAPAKGLAGQIASEEKCNKVSRTVETAAGIKFGAPAQRGAGNHGVAILTTGDFLGLAVLNPAVPPSASNPDAYPQYFTGAFMTMGTMYVT
;
A
#
# COMPACT_ATOMS: atom_id res chain seq x y z
N MET A 1 -11.61 18.89 39.79
CA MET A 1 -10.44 18.57 38.94
C MET A 1 -10.86 17.50 37.96
N ALA A 2 -10.77 17.76 36.65
CA ALA A 2 -11.09 16.75 35.65
C ALA A 2 -9.96 15.72 35.60
N THR A 3 -10.32 14.44 35.65
CA THR A 3 -9.36 13.34 35.56
C THR A 3 -8.67 13.38 34.19
N TYR A 4 -7.34 13.46 34.16
CA TYR A 4 -6.57 13.25 32.94
C TYR A 4 -6.87 11.86 32.38
N GLN A 5 -6.92 11.72 31.06
CA GLN A 5 -7.17 10.42 30.43
C GLN A 5 -6.14 9.39 30.91
N THR A 6 -6.59 8.43 31.70
CA THR A 6 -5.76 7.39 32.32
C THR A 6 -5.78 6.08 31.55
N THR A 7 -6.63 5.97 30.53
CA THR A 7 -6.79 4.75 29.73
C THR A 7 -6.60 5.07 28.25
N TYR A 8 -5.61 4.41 27.65
CA TYR A 8 -5.34 4.46 26.21
C TYR A 8 -5.63 3.07 25.63
N GLY A 9 -6.89 2.81 25.30
CA GLY A 9 -7.32 1.51 24.74
C GLY A 9 -7.20 1.41 23.21
N ALA A 10 -6.99 2.54 22.52
CA ALA A 10 -6.87 2.58 21.08
C ALA A 10 -5.43 2.23 20.66
N ALA A 11 -5.20 0.97 20.29
CA ALA A 11 -4.00 0.59 19.55
C ALA A 11 -4.27 0.68 18.04
N PRO A 12 -3.29 1.07 17.21
CA PRO A 12 -3.40 0.93 15.76
C PRO A 12 -3.72 -0.53 15.41
N ALA A 13 -4.61 -0.72 14.44
CA ALA A 13 -4.95 -2.05 13.95
C ALA A 13 -3.68 -2.74 13.45
N LYS A 14 -3.50 -4.01 13.84
CA LYS A 14 -2.34 -4.83 13.49
C LYS A 14 -2.69 -5.74 12.33
N GLY A 15 -1.75 -5.92 11.40
CA GLY A 15 -1.91 -6.85 10.29
C GLY A 15 -2.79 -6.33 9.16
N LEU A 16 -2.85 -5.00 8.96
CA LEU A 16 -3.57 -4.42 7.84
C LEU A 16 -2.90 -4.81 6.51
N ALA A 17 -3.69 -5.00 5.45
CA ALA A 17 -3.16 -5.30 4.12
C ALA A 17 -2.20 -4.19 3.66
N GLY A 18 -1.01 -4.57 3.20
CA GLY A 18 0.04 -3.64 2.81
C GLY A 18 0.87 -3.08 3.98
N GLN A 19 0.54 -3.41 5.23
CA GLN A 19 1.33 -3.01 6.39
C GLN A 19 2.66 -3.79 6.40
N ILE A 20 3.75 -3.07 6.59
CA ILE A 20 5.09 -3.67 6.69
C ILE A 20 5.20 -4.37 8.04
N ALA A 21 5.57 -5.65 8.02
CA ALA A 21 5.67 -6.47 9.22
C ALA A 21 7.05 -6.38 9.88
N SER A 22 8.11 -6.17 9.09
CA SER A 22 9.47 -5.94 9.57
C SER A 22 10.24 -5.03 8.59
N GLU A 23 11.11 -4.19 9.15
CA GLU A 23 11.93 -3.22 8.38
C GLU A 23 13.40 -3.63 8.25
N GLU A 24 13.80 -4.85 8.63
CA GLU A 24 15.21 -5.28 8.61
C GLU A 24 15.88 -5.19 7.22
N LYS A 25 15.31 -5.86 6.21
CA LYS A 25 15.75 -5.75 4.82
C LYS A 25 14.54 -5.59 3.91
N CYS A 26 14.29 -4.36 3.49
CA CYS A 26 13.22 -4.04 2.55
C CYS A 26 13.75 -3.26 1.35
N ASN A 27 13.13 -3.49 0.19
CA ASN A 27 13.30 -2.63 -0.97
C ASN A 27 11.94 -2.13 -1.44
N LYS A 28 11.82 -0.81 -1.61
CA LYS A 28 10.58 -0.14 -2.00
C LYS A 28 10.86 0.73 -3.22
N VAL A 29 10.13 0.50 -4.30
CA VAL A 29 10.22 1.28 -5.54
C VAL A 29 8.99 2.15 -5.69
N SER A 30 9.18 3.39 -6.12
CA SER A 30 8.07 4.30 -6.45
C SER A 30 7.64 4.07 -7.90
N ARG A 31 6.32 3.97 -8.15
CA ARG A 31 5.76 3.88 -9.52
C ARG A 31 4.40 4.55 -9.59
N THR A 32 4.02 4.97 -10.80
CA THR A 32 2.77 5.68 -11.06
C THR A 32 1.68 4.71 -11.51
N VAL A 33 0.54 4.69 -10.80
CA VAL A 33 -0.54 3.73 -11.06
C VAL A 33 -1.27 4.06 -12.36
N GLU A 34 -1.29 3.10 -13.28
CA GLU A 34 -1.95 3.22 -14.58
C GLU A 34 -3.35 2.58 -14.59
N THR A 35 -3.58 1.58 -13.73
CA THR A 35 -4.87 0.89 -13.60
C THR A 35 -5.96 1.87 -13.15
N ALA A 36 -7.03 1.98 -13.93
CA ALA A 36 -8.15 2.89 -13.65
C ALA A 36 -8.84 2.61 -12.31
N ALA A 37 -8.99 1.33 -11.95
CA ALA A 37 -9.54 0.92 -10.65
C ALA A 37 -8.55 1.14 -9.47
N GLY A 38 -7.34 1.61 -9.74
CA GLY A 38 -6.26 1.70 -8.75
C GLY A 38 -5.67 0.34 -8.37
N ILE A 39 -4.85 0.33 -7.33
CA ILE A 39 -4.22 -0.89 -6.78
C ILE A 39 -4.45 -0.91 -5.26
N LYS A 40 -5.11 -1.96 -4.77
CA LYS A 40 -5.37 -2.16 -3.33
C LYS A 40 -4.06 -2.37 -2.56
N PHE A 41 -3.99 -1.93 -1.31
CA PHE A 41 -2.84 -2.22 -0.45
C PHE A 41 -2.68 -3.73 -0.24
N GLY A 42 -1.44 -4.22 -0.24
CA GLY A 42 -1.10 -5.64 -0.20
C GLY A 42 -1.31 -6.39 -1.53
N ALA A 43 -1.97 -5.78 -2.52
CA ALA A 43 -2.19 -6.44 -3.80
C ALA A 43 -0.90 -6.52 -4.64
N PRO A 44 -0.72 -7.59 -5.42
CA PRO A 44 0.41 -7.71 -6.32
C PRO A 44 0.27 -6.77 -7.51
N ALA A 45 1.39 -6.17 -7.88
CA ALA A 45 1.51 -5.22 -8.95
C ALA A 45 2.53 -5.70 -9.99
N GLN A 46 2.30 -5.34 -11.25
CA GLN A 46 3.14 -5.65 -12.40
C GLN A 46 3.68 -4.39 -13.05
N ARG A 47 4.71 -4.53 -13.89
CA ARG A 47 5.20 -3.43 -14.73
C ARG A 47 4.06 -2.89 -15.61
N GLY A 48 3.88 -1.57 -15.60
CA GLY A 48 2.92 -0.89 -16.46
C GLY A 48 3.41 -0.76 -17.90
N ALA A 49 2.57 -0.15 -18.73
CA ALA A 49 2.91 0.16 -20.13
C ALA A 49 3.94 1.31 -20.21
N GLY A 50 3.87 2.28 -19.29
CA GLY A 50 4.86 3.34 -19.19
C GLY A 50 6.13 2.88 -18.47
N ASN A 51 7.26 3.52 -18.79
CA ASN A 51 8.56 3.19 -18.17
C ASN A 51 8.57 3.34 -16.64
N HIS A 52 7.77 4.28 -16.10
CA HIS A 52 7.57 4.48 -14.66
C HIS A 52 6.18 3.98 -14.18
N GLY A 53 5.49 3.25 -15.04
CA GLY A 53 4.14 2.76 -14.83
C GLY A 53 4.08 1.50 -13.97
N VAL A 54 2.96 1.35 -13.29
CA VAL A 54 2.60 0.11 -12.58
C VAL A 54 1.11 -0.16 -12.76
N ALA A 55 0.77 -1.44 -12.91
CA ALA A 55 -0.61 -1.89 -13.01
C ALA A 55 -0.87 -3.02 -12.00
N ILE A 56 -2.14 -3.31 -11.72
CA ILE A 56 -2.52 -4.51 -10.97
C ILE A 56 -2.01 -5.76 -11.71
N LEU A 57 -1.41 -6.71 -11.00
CA LEU A 57 -0.88 -7.94 -11.61
C LEU A 57 -2.01 -8.76 -12.22
N THR A 58 -1.86 -9.12 -13.49
CA THR A 58 -2.75 -10.05 -14.20
C THR A 58 -1.93 -11.14 -14.88
N THR A 59 -1.07 -10.78 -15.84
CA THR A 59 -0.26 -11.74 -16.62
C THR A 59 1.17 -11.29 -16.92
N GLY A 60 1.56 -10.08 -16.53
CA GLY A 60 2.85 -9.47 -16.83
C GLY A 60 3.90 -9.64 -15.73
N ASP A 61 5.03 -8.96 -15.90
CA ASP A 61 6.19 -9.05 -15.01
C ASP A 61 5.86 -8.51 -13.63
N PHE A 62 5.93 -9.37 -12.61
CA PHE A 62 5.78 -8.98 -11.22
C PHE A 62 6.80 -7.90 -10.83
N LEU A 63 6.31 -6.83 -10.21
CA LEU A 63 7.13 -5.73 -9.71
C LEU A 63 7.23 -5.75 -8.18
N GLY A 64 6.12 -5.98 -7.49
CA GLY A 64 6.06 -5.92 -6.03
C GLY A 64 4.64 -5.85 -5.48
N LEU A 65 4.52 -5.72 -4.16
CA LEU A 65 3.26 -5.56 -3.46
C LEU A 65 3.02 -4.09 -3.09
N ALA A 66 1.77 -3.62 -3.18
CA ALA A 66 1.43 -2.24 -2.80
C ALA A 66 1.55 -2.02 -1.28
N VAL A 67 2.36 -1.04 -0.87
CA VAL A 67 2.55 -0.70 0.55
C VAL A 67 1.42 0.19 1.04
N LEU A 68 0.92 -0.05 2.25
CA LEU A 68 -0.05 0.83 2.92
C LEU A 68 0.59 2.20 3.17
N ASN A 69 -0.08 3.25 2.71
CA ASN A 69 0.39 4.63 2.90
C ASN A 69 -0.73 5.52 3.44
N PRO A 70 -0.59 6.06 4.67
CA PRO A 70 -1.61 6.92 5.27
C PRO A 70 -1.73 8.30 4.60
N ALA A 71 -0.78 8.69 3.74
CA ALA A 71 -0.82 9.95 3.00
C ALA A 71 -1.69 9.88 1.72
N VAL A 72 -2.24 8.70 1.39
CA VAL A 72 -3.14 8.57 0.24
C VAL A 72 -4.47 9.27 0.56
N PRO A 73 -4.98 10.14 -0.33
CA PRO A 73 -6.27 10.80 -0.12
C PRO A 73 -7.39 9.78 0.11
N PRO A 74 -8.26 10.01 1.12
CA PRO A 74 -9.36 9.09 1.38
C PRO A 74 -10.33 9.08 0.19
N SER A 75 -10.76 7.88 -0.20
CA SER A 75 -11.73 7.68 -1.28
C SER A 75 -12.82 6.73 -0.84
N ALA A 76 -14.07 7.19 -0.90
CA ALA A 76 -15.23 6.36 -0.58
C ALA A 76 -15.49 5.29 -1.66
N SER A 77 -15.13 5.58 -2.92
CA SER A 77 -15.31 4.65 -4.04
C SER A 77 -14.15 3.67 -4.21
N ASN A 78 -12.97 4.01 -3.69
CA ASN A 78 -11.80 3.14 -3.74
C ASN A 78 -11.02 3.16 -2.41
N PRO A 79 -11.59 2.62 -1.32
CA PRO A 79 -10.92 2.59 -0.03
C PRO A 79 -9.67 1.69 -0.10
N ASP A 80 -8.68 2.01 0.71
CA ASP A 80 -7.47 1.19 0.93
C ASP A 80 -6.71 0.84 -0.37
N ALA A 81 -6.56 1.83 -1.24
CA ALA A 81 -5.92 1.68 -2.54
C ALA A 81 -5.12 2.92 -2.95
N TYR A 82 -4.09 2.71 -3.77
CA TYR A 82 -3.54 3.79 -4.59
C TYR A 82 -4.48 4.07 -5.77
N PRO A 83 -4.98 5.31 -5.94
CA PRO A 83 -5.82 5.67 -7.09
C PRO A 83 -4.98 5.80 -8.36
N GLN A 84 -5.65 5.84 -9.51
CA GLN A 84 -4.99 6.08 -10.80
C GLN A 84 -4.21 7.41 -10.78
N TYR A 85 -3.05 7.42 -11.44
CA TYR A 85 -2.10 8.53 -11.53
C TYR A 85 -1.42 8.91 -10.21
N PHE A 86 -1.69 8.19 -9.13
CA PHE A 86 -0.94 8.35 -7.89
C PHE A 86 0.41 7.64 -7.99
N THR A 87 1.46 8.26 -7.44
CA THR A 87 2.76 7.62 -7.29
C THR A 87 2.82 6.90 -5.96
N GLY A 88 2.66 5.58 -5.99
CA GLY A 88 2.67 4.71 -4.82
C GLY A 88 4.03 4.07 -4.56
N ALA A 89 4.20 3.49 -3.37
CA ALA A 89 5.35 2.67 -3.01
C ALA A 89 5.01 1.18 -3.15
N PHE A 90 5.89 0.44 -3.81
CA PHE A 90 5.75 -1.00 -4.07
C PHE A 90 6.95 -1.75 -3.51
N MET A 91 6.69 -2.74 -2.68
CA MET A 91 7.72 -3.51 -2.00
C MET A 91 8.10 -4.74 -2.81
N THR A 92 9.36 -4.82 -3.22
CA THR A 92 9.87 -5.92 -4.05
C THR A 92 10.51 -7.02 -3.22
N MET A 93 10.87 -6.71 -1.97
CA MET A 93 11.48 -7.63 -1.02
C MET A 93 11.13 -7.20 0.41
N GLY A 94 10.98 -8.19 1.29
CA GLY A 94 10.80 -8.05 2.74
C GLY A 94 9.45 -8.62 3.18
N THR A 95 9.10 -8.43 4.44
CA THR A 95 7.87 -8.99 5.03
C THR A 95 6.75 -7.97 5.11
N MET A 96 5.57 -8.37 4.67
CA MET A 96 4.37 -7.54 4.61
C MET A 96 3.15 -8.38 4.99
N TYR A 97 2.18 -7.77 5.65
CA TYR A 97 0.87 -8.36 5.86
C TYR A 97 0.04 -8.25 4.57
N VAL A 98 -0.47 -9.40 4.13
CA VAL A 98 -1.33 -9.54 2.95
C VAL A 98 -2.62 -10.27 3.36
N THR A 99 -3.68 -10.09 2.59
CA THR A 99 -4.97 -10.79 2.73
C THR A 99 -5.12 -11.85 1.67
#